data_AF-T2JMG9-F1
#
_entry.id   AF-T2JMG9-F1
#
_cell.length_a   1.000
_cell.length_b   1.000
_cell.length_c   1.000
_cell.angle_alpha   90.00
_cell.angle_beta   90.00
_cell.angle_gamma   90.00
#
_symmetry.space_group_name_H-M   'P 1'
#
loop_
_entity.id
_entity.type
_entity.pdbx_description
1 polymer ?
#
loop_
_entity_poly.entity_id
_entity_poly.type
_entity_poly.pdbx_seq_one_letter_code
_entity_poly.pdbx_strand_id
1 'polypeptide(L)' 'MTSRLEIESAIKQLPENEARNLAKWLQEYLNERWDRQLETDLASGKLDRLIAQAEADIATNKVRDLDEILGNG' A
#
# COMPACT_ATOMS: atom_id res chain seq x y z
N MET A 1 7.59 19.09 18.61
CA MET A 1 6.82 18.00 17.95
C MET A 1 5.44 18.56 17.69
N THR A 2 4.97 18.48 16.44
CA THR A 2 3.61 18.86 16.07
C THR A 2 2.71 17.63 16.21
N SER A 3 1.57 17.77 16.88
CA SER A 3 0.60 16.70 17.07
C SER A 3 -0.18 16.43 15.77
N ARG A 4 -0.74 15.22 15.64
CA ARG A 4 -1.65 14.87 14.53
C ARG A 4 -2.78 15.89 14.40
N LEU A 5 -3.34 16.35 15.53
CA LEU A 5 -4.46 17.29 15.55
C LEU A 5 -4.08 18.67 15.01
N GLU A 6 -2.86 19.14 15.28
CA GLU A 6 -2.35 20.40 14.74
C GLU A 6 -2.12 20.29 13.22
N ILE A 7 -1.61 19.15 12.74
CA ILE A 7 -1.43 18.90 11.31
C ILE A 7 -2.80 18.86 10.60
N GLU A 8 -3.78 18.13 11.14
CA GLU A 8 -5.13 18.08 10.58
C GLU A 8 -5.80 19.46 10.55
N SER A 9 -5.59 20.27 11.60
CA SER A 9 -6.13 21.63 11.67
C SER A 9 -5.47 22.54 10.64
N ALA A 10 -4.17 22.42 10.40
CA ALA A 10 -3.47 23.15 9.34
C ALA A 10 -3.96 22.73 7.95
N ILE A 11 -4.16 21.43 7.70
CA ILE A 11 -4.65 20.92 6.42
C ILE A 11 -6.04 21.48 6.10
N LYS A 12 -6.93 21.60 7.11
CA LYS A 12 -8.27 22.18 6.94
C LYS A 12 -8.26 23.66 6.54
N GLN A 13 -7.15 24.37 6.75
CA GLN A 13 -7.00 25.78 6.38
C GLN A 13 -6.43 25.94 4.96
N LEU A 14 -5.98 24.86 4.32
CA LEU A 14 -5.41 24.92 2.98
C LEU A 14 -6.51 25.12 1.93
N PRO A 15 -6.23 25.88 0.86
CA PRO A 15 -6.98 25.80 -0.39
C PRO A 15 -7.08 24.35 -0.89
N GLU A 16 -8.20 24.00 -1.52
CA GLU A 16 -8.46 22.61 -1.93
C GLU A 16 -7.38 22.03 -2.85
N ASN A 17 -6.85 22.83 -3.78
CA ASN A 17 -5.78 22.43 -4.69
C ASN A 17 -4.49 22.10 -3.94
N GLU A 18 -4.13 22.88 -2.91
CA GLU A 18 -2.97 22.62 -2.07
C GLU A 18 -3.17 21.37 -1.21
N ALA A 19 -4.37 21.19 -0.64
CA ALA A 19 -4.72 19.98 0.10
C ALA A 19 -4.62 18.72 -0.79
N ARG A 20 -5.06 18.80 -2.06
CA ARG A 20 -4.93 17.71 -3.04
C ARG A 20 -3.47 17.41 -3.38
N ASN A 21 -2.66 18.44 -3.60
CA ASN A 21 -1.22 18.26 -3.85
C ASN A 21 -0.52 17.62 -2.64
N LEU A 22 -0.86 18.06 -1.43
CA LEU A 22 -0.34 17.48 -0.20
C LEU A 22 -0.77 16.02 -0.03
N ALA A 23 -2.02 15.68 -0.34
CA ALA A 23 -2.52 14.31 -0.29
C ALA A 23 -1.75 13.39 -1.25
N LYS A 24 -1.47 13.86 -2.48
CA LYS A 24 -0.66 13.13 -3.46
C LYS A 24 0.75 12.85 -2.91
N TRP A 25 1.43 13.88 -2.43
CA TRP A 25 2.77 13.73 -1.86
C TRP A 25 2.78 12.79 -0.65
N LEU A 26 1.78 12.90 0.24
CA LEU A 26 1.69 12.05 1.42
C LEU A 26 1.50 10.58 1.03
N GLN A 27 0.70 10.32 -0.02
CA GLN A 27 0.54 8.98 -0.57
C GLN A 27 1.86 8.42 -1.11
N GLU A 28 2.62 9.21 -1.88
CA GLU A 28 3.94 8.81 -2.39
C GLU A 28 4.90 8.48 -1.23
N TYR A 29 4.97 9.34 -0.21
CA TYR A 29 5.79 9.10 0.98
C TYR A 29 5.39 7.82 1.72
N LEU A 30 4.09 7.55 1.89
CA LEU A 30 3.61 6.35 2.56
C LEU A 30 3.86 5.09 1.73
N ASN A 31 3.74 5.17 0.40
CA ASN A 31 4.08 4.08 -0.49
C ASN A 31 5.57 3.72 -0.37
N GLU A 32 6.48 4.70 -0.43
CA GLU A 32 7.93 4.45 -0.26
C GLU A 32 8.28 3.86 1.12
N ARG A 33 7.51 4.22 2.16
CA ARG A 33 7.67 3.64 3.50
C ARG A 33 7.19 2.19 3.52
N TRP A 34 6.09 1.91 2.83
CA TRP A 34 5.55 0.56 2.71
C TRP A 34 6.48 -0.35 1.91
N ASP A 35 7.03 0.11 0.78
CA ASP A 35 7.99 -0.63 -0.03
C ASP A 35 9.20 -1.07 0.80
N ARG A 36 9.81 -0.14 1.54
CA ARG A 36 10.94 -0.46 2.43
C ARG A 36 10.59 -1.45 3.55
N GLN A 37 9.38 -1.34 4.10
CA GLN A 37 8.92 -2.30 5.10
C GLN A 37 8.71 -3.68 4.49
N LEU A 38 8.14 -3.75 3.29
CA LEU A 38 7.92 -4.99 2.55
C LEU A 38 9.27 -5.67 2.24
N GLU A 39 10.25 -4.93 1.75
CA GLU A 39 11.61 -5.43 1.50
C GLU A 39 12.26 -5.97 2.77
N THR A 40 12.11 -5.27 3.89
CA THR A 40 12.64 -5.71 5.20
C THR A 40 11.93 -6.98 5.70
N ASP A 41 10.61 -7.03 5.57
CA ASP A 41 9.80 -8.18 5.97
C ASP A 41 10.12 -9.41 5.09
N LEU A 42 10.36 -9.19 3.79
CA LEU A 42 10.81 -10.24 2.88
C LEU A 42 12.21 -10.74 3.26
N ALA A 43 13.18 -9.84 3.45
CA ALA A 43 14.56 -10.20 3.79
C ALA A 43 14.67 -10.91 5.15
N SER A 44 13.75 -10.66 6.07
CA SER A 44 13.70 -11.32 7.38
C SER A 44 12.97 -12.67 7.38
N GLY A 45 12.41 -13.11 6.26
CA GLY A 45 11.63 -14.35 6.14
C GLY A 45 10.24 -14.28 6.77
N LYS A 46 9.80 -13.09 7.20
CA LYS A 46 8.48 -12.91 7.83
C LYS A 46 7.34 -13.23 6.87
N LEU A 47 7.56 -13.08 5.57
CA LEU A 47 6.57 -13.33 4.52
C LEU A 47 6.59 -14.78 4.01
N ASP A 48 7.54 -15.63 4.42
CA ASP A 48 7.73 -16.98 3.86
C ASP A 48 6.47 -17.84 3.94
N ARG A 49 5.75 -17.79 5.07
CA ARG A 49 4.50 -18.53 5.25
C ARG A 49 3.41 -18.07 4.28
N LEU A 50 3.33 -16.77 4.00
CA LEU A 50 2.34 -16.21 3.08
C LEU A 50 2.67 -16.59 1.64
N ILE A 51 3.96 -16.56 1.27
CA ILE A 51 4.44 -17.01 -0.04
C ILE A 51 4.12 -18.48 -0.25
N ALA A 52 4.48 -19.36 0.70
CA ALA A 52 4.20 -20.78 0.60
C ALA A 52 2.70 -21.10 0.48
N GLN A 53 1.85 -20.33 1.18
CA GLN A 53 0.40 -20.46 1.05
C GLN A 53 -0.08 -20.07 -0.35
N ALA A 54 0.40 -18.94 -0.87
CA ALA A 54 0.04 -18.48 -2.22
C ALA A 54 0.47 -19.50 -3.30
N GLU A 55 1.69 -20.04 -3.20
CA GLU A 55 2.18 -21.08 -4.11
C GLU A 55 1.32 -22.34 -4.07
N ALA A 56 0.89 -22.78 -2.88
CA ALA A 56 0.01 -23.93 -2.72
C ALA A 56 -1.38 -23.68 -3.32
N ASP A 57 -1.93 -22.48 -3.16
CA ASP A 57 -3.23 -22.12 -3.73
C ASP A 57 -3.18 -22.03 -5.26
N ILE A 58 -2.07 -21.52 -5.82
CA ILE A 58 -1.81 -21.54 -7.27
C ILE A 58 -1.73 -22.98 -7.76
N ALA A 59 -0.94 -23.84 -7.10
CA ALA A 59 -0.75 -25.23 -7.50
C ALA A 59 -2.06 -26.05 -7.42
N THR A 60 -2.98 -25.67 -6.55
CA THR A 60 -4.28 -26.34 -6.37
C THR A 60 -5.43 -25.65 -7.10
N ASN A 61 -5.12 -24.69 -7.98
CA ASN A 61 -6.09 -23.93 -8.78
C ASN A 61 -7.20 -23.27 -7.93
N LYS A 62 -6.82 -22.77 -6.74
CA LYS A 62 -7.68 -21.99 -5.85
C LYS A 62 -7.55 -20.49 -6.08
N VAL A 63 -6.91 -20.11 -7.17
CA VAL A 63 -6.74 -18.73 -7.62
C VAL A 63 -7.63 -18.49 -8.85
N ARG A 64 -7.92 -17.23 -9.14
CA ARG A 64 -8.61 -16.82 -10.38
C ARG A 64 -7.65 -15.99 -11.20
N ASP A 65 -7.70 -16.13 -12.51
CA ASP A 65 -6.88 -15.30 -13.39
C ASP A 65 -7.33 -13.84 -13.27
N LEU A 66 -6.37 -12.92 -13.32
CA LEU A 66 -6.67 -11.51 -13.26
C LEU A 66 -7.44 -11.04 -14.50
N ASP A 67 -7.16 -11.60 -15.68
CA ASP A 67 -7.84 -11.25 -16.92
C ASP A 67 -9.32 -11.69 -16.90
N GLU A 68 -9.63 -12.82 -16.25
CA GLU A 68 -11.01 -13.26 -16.01
C GLU A 68 -11.79 -12.27 -15.13
N ILE A 69 -11.11 -11.62 -14.17
CA ILE A 69 -11.73 -10.68 -13.24
C ILE A 69 -11.85 -9.27 -13.82
N LEU A 70 -10.85 -8.83 -14.58
CA LEU A 70 -10.83 -7.50 -15.20
C LEU A 70 -11.63 -7.44 -16.51
N GLY A 71 -11.99 -8.59 -17.09
CA GLY A 71 -12.81 -8.66 -18.29
C GLY A 71 -12.07 -8.26 -19.56
N ASN A 72 -10.74 -8.48 -19.60
CA ASN A 72 -9.88 -8.11 -20.73
C ASN A 72 -9.67 -9.25 -21.75
N GLY A 73 -10.64 -10.15 -21.89
CA GLY A 73 -10.63 -11.29 -22.83
C GLY A 73 -11.29 -10.99 -24.17
#